data_AF-A0A358Q7I5-F1
#
_entry.id   AF-A0A358Q7I5-F1
#
_cell.length_a   1.000
_cell.length_b   1.000
_cell.length_c   1.000
_cell.angle_alpha   90.00
_cell.angle_beta   90.00
_cell.angle_gamma   90.00
#
_symmetry.space_group_name_H-M   'P 1'
#
loop_
_entity.id
_entity.type
_entity.pdbx_description
1 polymer ?
#
loop_
_entity_poly.entity_id
_entity_poly.type
_entity_poly.pdbx_seq_one_letter_code
_entity_poly.pdbx_strand_id
1 'polypeptide(L)'
;MVHAIENLLKIQIASGYKSIALVGKTLKECQLLKESLSTPYEILLGDETLYEGQVLIVPSYVSKGLEFDVVFIFNIYEGYSDEDLDLKLLYVAITRARHRLFRMRIQGLGDSSELNTNSDS
;
A
#
# COMPACT_ATOMS: atom_id res chain seq x y z
N MET A 1 12.97 -4.29 5.20
CA MET A 1 11.50 -4.49 5.25
C MET A 1 10.85 -4.38 3.88
N VAL A 2 11.16 -3.35 3.05
CA VAL A 2 10.64 -3.26 1.67
C VAL A 2 10.99 -4.48 0.81
N HIS A 3 12.21 -5.00 0.93
CA HIS A 3 12.63 -6.28 0.33
C HIS A 3 11.69 -7.46 0.61
N ALA A 4 11.03 -7.50 1.78
CA ALA A 4 10.09 -8.57 2.10
C ALA A 4 8.81 -8.46 1.24
N ILE A 5 8.32 -7.24 0.99
CA ILE A 5 7.19 -6.98 0.11
C ILE A 5 7.52 -7.41 -1.31
N GLU A 6 8.70 -7.03 -1.81
CA GLU A 6 9.13 -7.39 -3.16
C GLU A 6 9.27 -8.90 -3.34
N ASN A 7 9.80 -9.61 -2.35
CA ASN A 7 9.89 -11.06 -2.39
C ASN A 7 8.50 -11.71 -2.38
N LEU A 8 7.58 -11.22 -1.53
CA LEU A 8 6.21 -11.73 -1.50
C LEU A 8 5.48 -11.44 -2.82
N LEU A 9 5.66 -10.25 -3.40
CA LEU A 9 5.13 -9.89 -4.72
C LEU A 9 5.61 -10.86 -5.79
N LYS A 10 6.92 -11.12 -5.87
CA LYS A 10 7.51 -12.07 -6.81
C LYS A 10 6.89 -13.48 -6.67
N ILE A 11 6.69 -13.94 -5.43
CA ILE A 11 6.04 -15.23 -5.16
C ILE A 11 4.59 -15.25 -5.67
N GLN A 12 3.82 -14.17 -5.44
CA GLN A 12 2.43 -14.11 -5.91
C GLN A 12 2.33 -14.05 -7.43
N ILE A 13 3.21 -13.27 -8.07
CA ILE A 13 3.32 -13.17 -9.52
C ILE A 13 3.66 -14.55 -10.11
N ALA A 14 4.64 -15.25 -9.54
CA ALA A 14 5.00 -16.61 -9.96
C ALA A 14 3.89 -17.65 -9.71
N SER A 15 3.00 -17.38 -8.75
CA SER A 15 1.81 -18.21 -8.50
C SER A 15 0.67 -17.99 -9.51
N GLY A 16 0.83 -17.05 -10.45
CA GLY A 16 -0.11 -16.82 -11.54
C GLY A 16 -1.20 -15.77 -11.28
N TYR A 17 -1.16 -15.06 -10.14
CA TYR A 17 -2.12 -14.00 -9.85
C TYR A 17 -1.89 -12.79 -10.73
N LYS A 18 -2.94 -12.27 -11.37
CA LYS A 18 -2.82 -11.26 -12.44
C LYS A 18 -3.16 -9.84 -12.00
N SER A 19 -3.82 -9.71 -10.86
CA SER A 19 -4.23 -8.41 -10.31
C SER A 19 -3.83 -8.31 -8.84
N ILE A 20 -2.81 -7.51 -8.55
CA ILE A 20 -2.24 -7.35 -7.20
C ILE A 20 -2.31 -5.87 -6.81
N ALA A 21 -2.84 -5.57 -5.62
CA ALA A 21 -2.84 -4.22 -5.07
C ALA A 21 -1.97 -4.11 -3.81
N LEU A 22 -1.16 -3.06 -3.75
CA LEU A 22 -0.49 -2.55 -2.58
C LEU A 22 -1.34 -1.39 -2.04
N VAL A 23 -2.10 -1.63 -0.98
CA VAL A 23 -3.06 -0.67 -0.43
C VAL A 23 -2.48 0.06 0.78
N GLY A 24 -2.24 1.37 0.66
CA GLY A 24 -1.77 2.24 1.75
C GLY A 24 -2.91 3.04 2.38
N LYS A 25 -2.75 3.51 3.62
CA LYS A 25 -3.80 4.35 4.27
C LYS A 25 -3.91 5.71 3.59
N THR A 26 -2.76 6.34 3.30
CA THR A 26 -2.70 7.69 2.70
C THR A 26 -1.91 7.70 1.40
N LEU A 27 -2.12 8.74 0.58
CA LEU A 27 -1.34 8.96 -0.64
C LEU A 27 0.15 9.15 -0.33
N LYS A 28 0.49 9.84 0.77
CA LYS A 28 1.88 10.05 1.20
C LYS A 28 2.59 8.71 1.42
N GLU A 29 1.93 7.77 2.08
CA GLU A 29 2.49 6.42 2.28
C GLU A 29 2.67 5.67 0.96
N CYS A 30 1.72 5.82 0.03
CA CYS A 30 1.80 5.22 -1.30
C CYS A 30 3.00 5.75 -2.10
N GLN A 31 3.25 7.06 -2.04
CA GLN A 31 4.40 7.69 -2.69
C GLN A 31 5.73 7.19 -2.10
N LEU A 32 5.84 7.15 -0.78
CA LEU A 32 7.03 6.64 -0.10
C LEU A 32 7.32 5.17 -0.43
N LEU A 33 6.26 4.35 -0.49
CA LEU A 33 6.42 2.97 -0.92
C LEU A 33 6.91 2.90 -2.38
N LYS A 34 6.31 3.67 -3.30
CA LYS A 34 6.73 3.72 -4.71
C LYS A 34 8.21 4.07 -4.84
N GLU A 35 8.67 5.08 -4.10
CA GLU A 35 10.07 5.54 -4.11
C GLU A 35 11.04 4.51 -3.52
N SER A 36 10.57 3.65 -2.61
CA SER A 36 11.41 2.68 -1.92
C SER A 36 11.48 1.32 -2.62
N LEU A 37 10.56 1.04 -3.55
CA LEU A 37 10.53 -0.20 -4.33
C LEU A 37 11.54 -0.13 -5.49
N SER A 38 12.17 -1.26 -5.79
CA SER A 38 13.09 -1.39 -6.93
C SER A 38 12.37 -1.25 -8.28
N THR A 39 11.08 -1.61 -8.33
CA THR A 39 10.23 -1.46 -9.51
C THR A 39 9.24 -0.31 -9.28
N PRO A 40 9.20 0.70 -10.16
CA PRO A 40 8.28 1.82 -10.01
C PRO A 40 6.88 1.41 -10.47
N TYR A 41 6.05 0.92 -9.54
CA TYR A 41 4.64 0.66 -9.81
C TYR A 41 3.84 1.96 -9.84
N GLU A 42 2.73 1.95 -10.57
CA GLU A 42 1.85 3.12 -10.65
C GLU A 42 0.94 3.24 -9.43
N ILE A 43 0.67 4.49 -9.06
CA ILE A 43 -0.30 4.82 -8.01
C ILE A 43 -1.61 5.16 -8.70
N LEU A 44 -2.67 4.43 -8.35
CA LEU A 44 -4.00 4.69 -8.88
C LEU A 44 -4.67 5.84 -8.11
N LEU A 45 -5.03 6.92 -8.81
CA LEU A 45 -5.67 8.10 -8.25
C LEU A 45 -7.09 8.31 -8.81
N GLY A 46 -8.02 7.38 -8.53
CA GLY A 46 -9.43 7.49 -8.91
C GLY A 46 -9.79 6.68 -10.15
N ASP A 47 -10.66 7.22 -11.01
CA ASP A 47 -11.21 6.57 -12.22
C ASP A 47 -10.20 6.48 -13.38
N GLU A 48 -8.89 6.45 -13.08
CA GLU A 48 -7.83 6.14 -14.03
C GLU A 48 -7.97 4.66 -14.43
N THR A 49 -8.81 4.44 -15.44
CA THR A 49 -9.35 3.14 -15.86
C THR A 49 -8.38 2.29 -16.68
N LEU A 50 -7.16 2.79 -16.92
CA LEU A 50 -6.20 2.19 -17.87
C LEU A 50 -4.88 1.87 -17.16
N TYR A 51 -4.93 0.96 -16.19
CA TYR A 51 -3.73 0.27 -15.78
C TYR A 51 -3.72 -1.16 -16.34
N GLU A 52 -2.81 -1.40 -17.28
CA GLU A 52 -2.62 -2.71 -17.90
C GLU A 52 -1.58 -3.57 -17.17
N GLY A 53 -0.97 -3.06 -16.10
CA GLY A 53 0.05 -3.81 -15.35
C GLY A 53 -0.55 -4.76 -14.32
N GLN A 54 0.32 -5.57 -13.74
CA GLN A 54 -0.06 -6.63 -12.78
C GLN A 54 -0.13 -6.15 -11.32
N VAL A 55 0.59 -5.07 -10.97
CA VAL A 55 0.75 -4.59 -9.59
C VAL A 55 0.48 -3.09 -9.50
N LEU A 56 -0.52 -2.70 -8.71
CA LEU A 56 -0.87 -1.30 -8.44
C LEU A 56 -0.58 -0.90 -7.02
N ILE A 57 -0.25 0.36 -6.81
CA ILE A 57 -0.32 1.00 -5.49
C ILE A 57 -1.62 1.79 -5.42
N VAL A 58 -2.40 1.63 -4.36
CA VAL A 58 -3.74 2.20 -4.25
C VAL A 58 -3.96 2.81 -2.86
N PRO A 59 -4.30 4.09 -2.75
CA PRO A 59 -4.76 4.64 -1.47
C PRO A 59 -6.09 3.98 -1.05
N SER A 60 -6.26 3.69 0.24
CA SER A 60 -7.41 2.92 0.76
C SER A 60 -8.77 3.52 0.36
N TYR A 61 -8.88 4.85 0.32
CA TYR A 61 -10.08 5.57 -0.10
C TYR A 61 -10.41 5.43 -1.61
N VAL A 62 -9.44 5.11 -2.46
CA VAL A 62 -9.62 4.85 -3.91
C VAL A 62 -10.01 3.40 -4.17
N SER A 63 -9.71 2.49 -3.25
CA SER A 63 -9.90 1.04 -3.47
C SER A 63 -11.35 0.59 -3.61
N LYS A 64 -12.33 1.45 -3.27
CA LYS A 64 -13.76 1.13 -3.32
C LYS A 64 -14.20 0.80 -4.75
N GLY A 65 -14.85 -0.36 -4.92
CA GLY A 65 -15.34 -0.81 -6.23
C GLY A 65 -14.29 -1.53 -7.08
N LEU A 66 -13.05 -1.60 -6.61
CA LEU A 66 -11.99 -2.40 -7.24
C LEU A 66 -11.96 -3.80 -6.62
N GLU A 67 -11.43 -4.76 -7.36
CA GLU A 67 -11.19 -6.14 -6.89
C GLU A 67 -9.84 -6.63 -7.41
N PHE A 68 -9.08 -7.27 -6.53
CA PHE A 68 -7.75 -7.79 -6.83
C PHE A 68 -7.65 -9.25 -6.40
N ASP A 69 -6.85 -10.04 -7.12
CA ASP A 69 -6.56 -11.41 -6.69
C ASP A 69 -5.86 -11.41 -5.34
N VAL A 70 -4.89 -10.49 -5.19
CA VAL A 70 -4.10 -10.34 -3.98
C VAL A 70 -4.08 -8.89 -3.54
N VAL A 71 -4.26 -8.66 -2.24
CA VAL A 71 -4.12 -7.35 -1.62
C VAL A 71 -3.06 -7.38 -0.53
N PHE A 72 -2.17 -6.41 -0.55
CA PHE A 72 -1.21 -6.11 0.50
C PHE A 72 -1.61 -4.79 1.16
N ILE A 73 -2.21 -4.85 2.33
CA ILE A 73 -2.48 -3.66 3.13
C ILE A 73 -1.19 -3.31 3.87
N PHE A 74 -0.63 -2.14 3.57
CA PHE A 74 0.55 -1.63 4.24
C PHE A 74 0.28 -0.33 4.98
N ASN A 75 1.09 -0.07 6.00
CA ASN A 75 1.12 1.19 6.71
C ASN A 75 2.56 1.50 7.15
N ILE A 76 2.97 2.76 7.03
CA ILE A 76 4.35 3.21 7.30
C ILE A 76 4.37 4.02 8.59
N TYR A 77 3.52 5.03 8.69
CA TYR A 77 3.47 5.93 9.84
C TYR A 77 2.34 5.52 10.77
N GLU A 78 1.12 5.77 10.34
CA GLU A 78 -0.09 5.61 11.13
C GLU A 78 -0.72 4.26 10.88
N GLY A 79 -1.14 3.59 11.96
CA GLY A 79 -2.07 2.48 11.82
C GLY A 79 -3.46 2.97 11.40
N TYR A 80 -4.31 2.01 11.07
CA TYR A 80 -5.76 2.22 11.13
C TYR A 80 -6.15 2.22 12.62
N SER A 81 -6.74 3.32 13.09
CA SER A 81 -7.25 3.46 14.45
C SER A 81 -8.63 2.82 14.62
N ASP A 82 -9.17 2.84 15.83
CA ASP A 82 -10.54 2.41 16.14
C ASP A 82 -11.59 3.49 15.81
N GLU A 83 -11.20 4.56 15.12
CA GLU A 83 -12.14 5.55 14.61
C GLU A 83 -12.97 4.97 13.46
N ASP A 84 -14.26 5.33 13.40
CA ASP A 84 -15.20 4.79 12.42
C ASP A 84 -14.71 4.90 10.97
N LEU A 85 -14.01 5.99 10.64
CA LEU A 85 -13.47 6.21 9.30
C LEU A 85 -12.34 5.22 8.98
N ASP A 86 -11.38 5.03 9.89
CA ASP A 86 -10.25 4.14 9.71
C ASP A 86 -10.70 2.67 9.65
N LEU A 87 -11.64 2.28 10.51
CA LEU A 87 -12.26 0.96 10.47
C LEU A 87 -12.96 0.69 9.14
N LYS A 88 -13.69 1.68 8.62
CA LYS A 88 -14.36 1.58 7.32
C LYS A 88 -13.36 1.47 6.17
N LEU A 89 -12.29 2.27 6.18
CA LEU A 89 -11.23 2.21 5.16
C LEU A 89 -10.54 0.84 5.17
N LEU A 90 -10.21 0.33 6.36
CA LEU A 90 -9.61 -0.99 6.52
C LEU A 90 -10.55 -2.09 6.04
N TYR A 91 -11.83 -2.05 6.43
CA TYR A 91 -12.84 -3.01 5.98
C TYR A 91 -12.98 -3.03 4.46
N VAL A 92 -13.06 -1.85 3.83
CA VAL A 92 -13.11 -1.74 2.38
C VAL A 92 -11.87 -2.38 1.76
N ALA A 93 -10.66 -2.04 2.23
CA ALA A 93 -9.40 -2.60 1.72
C ALA A 93 -9.32 -4.13 1.85
N ILE A 94 -9.73 -4.68 3.00
CA ILE A 94 -9.75 -6.13 3.26
C ILE A 94 -10.67 -6.85 2.26
N THR A 95 -11.86 -6.31 2.04
CA THR A 95 -12.86 -6.93 1.14
C THR A 95 -12.52 -6.81 -0.34
N ARG A 96 -11.42 -6.14 -0.73
CA ARG A 96 -10.98 -6.10 -2.14
C ARG A 96 -10.18 -7.34 -2.55
N ALA A 97 -9.73 -8.15 -1.58
CA ALA A 97 -8.93 -9.34 -1.83
C ALA A 97 -9.82 -10.55 -2.18
N ARG A 98 -9.60 -11.14 -3.36
CA ARG A 98 -10.34 -12.35 -3.78
C ARG A 98 -9.71 -13.65 -3.32
N HIS A 99 -8.37 -13.74 -3.35
CA HIS A 99 -7.66 -14.98 -3.02
C HIS A 99 -6.75 -14.83 -1.81
N ARG A 100 -5.98 -13.74 -1.72
CA ARG A 100 -5.00 -13.55 -0.64
C ARG A 100 -4.99 -12.13 -0.12
N LEU A 101 -4.87 -12.03 1.19
CA LEU A 101 -4.70 -10.77 1.90
C LEU A 101 -3.43 -10.86 2.75
N PHE A 102 -2.60 -9.84 2.64
CA PHE A 102 -1.45 -9.62 3.51
C PHE A 102 -1.63 -8.28 4.22
N ARG A 103 -1.32 -8.23 5.51
CA ARG A 103 -1.25 -6.97 6.27
C ARG A 103 0.16 -6.82 6.82
N MET A 104 0.77 -5.66 6.63
CA MET A 104 2.17 -5.42 6.96
C MET A 104 2.41 -4.00 7.44
N ARG A 105 3.21 -3.87 8.50
CA ARG A 105 3.73 -2.58 8.95
C ARG A 105 5.16 -2.43 8.44
N ILE A 106 5.44 -1.33 7.75
CA ILE A 106 6.77 -1.00 7.23
C ILE A 106 7.38 0.03 8.16
N GLN A 107 8.46 -0.33 8.85
CA GLN A 107 9.17 0.60 9.75
C GLN A 107 10.38 1.21 9.02
N GLY A 108 10.81 2.41 9.45
CA GLY A 108 12.04 3.05 8.97
C GLY A 108 11.97 3.70 7.57
N LEU A 109 10.78 3.83 6.97
CA LEU A 109 10.57 4.52 5.69
C LEU A 109 10.26 6.01 5.84
N GLY A 110 10.61 6.62 6.97
CA GLY A 110 10.11 7.95 7.33
C GLY A 110 10.95 8.82 8.26
N ASP A 111 12.15 8.40 8.66
CA ASP A 111 12.89 9.06 9.75
C ASP A 111 13.92 10.11 9.27
N SER A 112 13.69 10.75 8.12
CA SER A 112 14.57 11.83 7.62
C SER A 112 14.03 13.25 7.82
N SER A 113 12.83 13.43 8.41
CA SER A 113 12.26 14.77 8.64
C SER A 113 11.98 15.15 10.10
N GLU A 114 12.26 14.28 11.09
CA GLU A 114 12.19 14.64 12.52
C GLU A 114 13.56 14.98 13.16
N LEU A 115 14.65 15.01 12.39
CA LEU A 115 15.99 15.36 12.92
C LEU A 115 16.36 16.85 12.86
N ASN A 116 15.46 17.74 12.43
CA ASN A 116 15.75 19.19 12.29
C ASN A 116 14.83 20.11 13.10
N THR A 117 14.44 19.70 14.31
CA THR A 117 13.96 20.64 15.32
C THR A 117 14.58 20.27 16.66
N ASN A 118 15.85 20.62 16.88
CA ASN A 118 16.45 20.90 18.19
C ASN A 118 17.94 21.26 18.02
N SER A 119 18.20 22.44 17.46
CA SER A 119 19.45 23.17 17.71
C SER A 119 19.20 24.66 17.47
N ASP A 120 18.44 25.28 18.36
CA ASP A 120 18.63 26.69 18.69
C ASP A 120 18.21 26.85 20.16
N SER A 121 19.23 26.85 21.02
CA SER A 121 19.22 27.30 22.41
C SER A 121 20.61 27.82 22.73
#